data_AF-A0A8J6JP22-F1
#
_entry.id   AF-A0A8J6JP22-F1
#
_cell.length_a   1.000
_cell.length_b   1.000
_cell.length_c   1.000
_cell.angle_alpha   90.00
_cell.angle_beta   90.00
_cell.angle_gamma   90.00
#
_symmetry.space_group_name_H-M   'P 1'
#
loop_
_entity.id
_entity.type
_entity.pdbx_description
1 polymer ?
#
loop_
_entity_poly.entity_id
_entity_poly.type
_entity_poly.pdbx_seq_one_letter_code
_entity_poly.pdbx_strand_id
1 'polypeptide(L)'
;AGQYVRASGGPQRFADGGRAFVVLPNGTSTPAGLGAWQAGGPPVPPGSVIVVPQDPSPFENWGILRDLTTVFSQMAISAAALAVITRNGGR
;
A
#
# COMPACT_ATOMS: atom_id res chain seq x y z
N ALA A 1 -4.53 -12.84 -17.14
CA ALA A 1 -4.83 -13.21 -15.73
C ALA A 1 -6.22 -12.74 -15.24
N GLY A 2 -6.65 -11.50 -15.53
CA GLY A 2 -7.88 -10.93 -14.92
C GLY A 2 -9.17 -11.71 -15.16
N GLN A 3 -9.35 -12.33 -16.33
CA GLN A 3 -10.52 -13.18 -16.57
C GLN A 3 -10.52 -14.44 -15.70
N TYR A 4 -9.35 -15.06 -15.48
CA TYR A 4 -9.23 -16.23 -14.61
C TYR A 4 -9.52 -15.90 -13.16
N VAL A 5 -9.02 -14.77 -12.66
CA VAL A 5 -9.32 -14.30 -11.30
C VAL A 5 -10.80 -13.97 -11.14
N ARG A 6 -11.44 -13.42 -12.17
CA ARG A 6 -12.90 -13.19 -12.14
C ARG A 6 -13.67 -14.51 -12.14
N ALA A 7 -13.24 -15.48 -12.94
CA ALA A 7 -13.83 -16.82 -13.00
C ALA A 7 -13.66 -17.60 -11.68
N SER A 8 -12.63 -17.30 -10.88
CA SER A 8 -12.43 -17.89 -9.54
C SER A 8 -13.23 -17.20 -8.43
N GLY A 9 -14.15 -16.30 -8.75
CA GLY A 9 -14.95 -15.55 -7.76
C GLY A 9 -14.44 -14.15 -7.44
N GLY A 10 -13.42 -13.67 -8.17
CA GLY A 10 -12.84 -12.35 -7.97
C GLY A 10 -11.78 -12.30 -6.86
N PRO A 11 -11.06 -11.16 -6.74
CA PRO A 11 -10.10 -10.95 -5.67
C PRO A 11 -10.80 -10.76 -4.31
N GLN A 12 -10.15 -11.21 -3.23
CA GLN A 12 -10.61 -10.94 -1.87
C GLN A 12 -10.62 -9.42 -1.57
N ARG A 13 -11.43 -9.00 -0.60
CA ARG A 13 -11.56 -7.58 -0.19
C ARG A 13 -10.23 -6.90 0.20
N PHE A 14 -9.25 -7.68 0.66
CA PHE A 14 -7.92 -7.23 1.04
C PHE A 14 -6.85 -7.80 0.12
N ALA A 15 -7.20 -8.18 -1.10
CA ALA A 15 -6.22 -8.67 -2.06
C ALA A 15 -5.52 -7.48 -2.74
N ASP A 16 -4.20 -7.58 -2.88
CA ASP A 16 -3.41 -6.61 -3.63
C ASP A 16 -3.22 -7.08 -5.07
N GLY A 17 -4.14 -6.68 -5.94
CA GLY A 17 -4.04 -6.94 -7.38
C GLY A 17 -2.84 -6.25 -8.05
N GLY A 18 -2.33 -5.15 -7.48
CA GLY A 18 -1.16 -4.44 -8.00
C GLY A 18 0.15 -5.21 -7.85
N ARG A 19 0.18 -6.19 -6.94
CA ARG A 19 1.33 -7.11 -6.75
C ARG A 19 1.04 -8.55 -7.15
N ALA A 20 -0.04 -8.79 -7.89
CA ALA A 20 -0.32 -10.13 -8.40
C ALA A 20 0.72 -10.55 -9.46
N PHE A 21 1.07 -11.84 -9.46
CA PHE A 21 2.04 -12.41 -10.40
C PHE A 21 1.58 -13.77 -10.91
N VAL A 22 2.06 -14.13 -12.09
CA VAL A 22 1.86 -15.44 -12.72
C VAL A 22 3.17 -16.20 -12.63
N VAL A 23 3.09 -17.41 -12.10
CA VAL A 23 4.17 -18.40 -12.15
C VAL A 23 3.96 -19.24 -13.40
N LEU A 24 4.93 -19.20 -14.31
CA LEU A 24 4.93 -19.93 -15.56
C LEU A 24 5.37 -21.39 -15.34
N PRO A 25 5.03 -22.32 -16.26
CA PRO A 25 5.37 -23.74 -16.11
C PRO A 25 6.87 -24.03 -16.01
N ASN A 26 7.70 -23.13 -16.55
CA ASN A 26 9.15 -23.19 -16.45
C ASN A 26 9.72 -22.66 -15.11
N GLY A 27 8.86 -22.31 -14.16
CA GLY A 27 9.23 -21.78 -12.84
C GLY A 27 9.54 -20.28 -12.80
N THR A 28 9.53 -19.59 -13.94
CA THR A 28 9.72 -18.13 -13.97
C THR A 28 8.45 -17.40 -13.52
N SER A 29 8.60 -16.19 -12.97
CA SER A 29 7.45 -15.37 -12.55
C SER A 29 7.41 -14.05 -13.33
N THR A 30 6.20 -13.59 -13.61
CA THR A 30 5.95 -12.36 -14.36
C THR A 30 4.75 -11.62 -13.76
N PRO A 31 4.70 -10.28 -13.79
CA PRO A 31 3.56 -9.52 -13.29
C PRO A 31 2.25 -9.96 -13.95
N ALA A 32 1.20 -10.20 -13.15
CA ALA A 32 -0.09 -10.69 -13.67
C ALA A 32 -0.93 -9.60 -14.35
N GLY A 33 -0.53 -8.33 -14.18
CA GLY A 33 -1.20 -7.18 -14.77
C GLY A 33 -2.65 -7.00 -14.30
N LEU A 34 -2.90 -7.27 -13.01
CA LEU A 34 -4.21 -7.09 -12.39
C LEU A 34 -4.40 -5.69 -11.77
N GLY A 35 -3.31 -4.92 -11.56
CA GLY A 35 -3.39 -3.55 -11.07
C GLY A 35 -3.78 -2.56 -12.15
N ALA A 36 -4.36 -1.43 -11.74
CA ALA A 36 -4.84 -0.36 -12.63
C ALA A 36 -3.75 0.22 -13.55
N TRP A 37 -2.48 0.19 -13.09
CA TRP A 37 -1.33 0.73 -13.81
C TRP A 37 -0.54 -0.33 -14.58
N GLN A 38 -0.85 -1.62 -14.40
CA GLN A 38 -0.14 -2.74 -15.02
C GLN A 38 -1.03 -3.49 -16.03
N ALA A 39 -2.03 -2.80 -16.60
CA ALA A 39 -3.02 -3.41 -17.47
C ALA A 39 -2.36 -4.13 -18.68
N GLY A 40 -2.80 -5.37 -18.94
CA GLY A 40 -2.32 -6.14 -20.10
C GLY A 40 -1.19 -7.13 -19.79
N GLY A 41 -1.19 -7.74 -18.60
CA GLY A 41 -0.26 -8.81 -18.25
C GLY A 41 -0.19 -9.94 -19.31
N PRO A 42 0.93 -10.67 -19.38
CA PRO A 42 1.21 -11.62 -20.46
C PRO A 42 0.14 -12.71 -20.58
N PRO A 43 -0.01 -13.31 -21.78
CA PRO A 43 -0.86 -14.48 -21.96
C PRO A 43 -0.51 -15.54 -20.92
N VAL A 44 -1.52 -16.17 -20.32
CA VAL A 44 -1.34 -17.19 -19.28
C VAL A 44 -1.31 -18.56 -19.97
N PRO A 45 -0.14 -19.20 -20.16
CA PRO A 45 -0.09 -20.53 -20.76
C PRO A 45 -0.68 -21.59 -19.81
N PRO A 46 -1.15 -22.73 -20.34
CA PRO A 46 -1.63 -23.84 -19.52
C PRO A 46 -0.53 -24.34 -18.56
N GLY A 47 -0.94 -24.75 -17.36
CA GLY A 47 -0.01 -25.15 -16.28
C GLY A 47 0.58 -23.99 -15.48
N SER A 48 0.22 -22.74 -15.80
CA SER A 48 0.61 -21.57 -15.00
C SER A 48 -0.23 -21.45 -13.72
N VAL A 49 0.31 -20.81 -12.71
CA VAL A 49 -0.37 -20.49 -11.45
C VAL A 49 -0.47 -18.97 -11.30
N ILE A 50 -1.66 -18.47 -10.98
CA ILE A 50 -1.88 -17.05 -10.69
C ILE A 50 -1.93 -16.88 -9.17
N VAL A 51 -1.04 -16.06 -8.63
CA VAL A 51 -0.99 -15.73 -7.20
C VAL A 51 -1.44 -14.30 -7.01
N VAL A 52 -2.47 -14.11 -6.18
CA VAL A 52 -2.98 -12.80 -5.77
C VAL A 52 -2.70 -12.64 -4.28
N PRO A 53 -1.65 -11.88 -3.90
CA PRO A 53 -1.29 -11.69 -2.50
C PRO A 53 -2.37 -10.92 -1.73
N GLN A 54 -2.38 -11.12 -0.41
CA GLN A 54 -3.09 -10.23 0.49
C GLN A 54 -2.30 -8.92 0.65
N ASP A 55 -3.01 -7.82 0.78
CA ASP A 55 -2.49 -6.52 1.18
C ASP A 55 -1.98 -6.60 2.64
N PRO A 56 -0.67 -6.46 2.88
CA PRO A 56 -0.05 -6.56 4.20
C PRO A 56 -0.31 -5.33 5.07
N SER A 57 -0.83 -4.22 4.53
CA SER A 57 -1.06 -3.00 5.31
C SER A 57 -2.38 -2.30 4.99
N PRO A 58 -3.53 -2.94 5.26
CA PRO A 58 -4.86 -2.37 4.99
C PRO A 58 -5.15 -1.06 5.79
N PHE A 59 -4.28 -0.66 6.72
CA PHE A 59 -4.45 0.49 7.63
C PHE A 59 -3.28 1.50 7.62
N GLU A 60 -2.38 1.48 6.62
CA GLU A 60 -1.21 2.38 6.51
C GLU A 60 -1.58 3.88 6.70
N ASN A 61 -2.78 4.27 6.29
CA ASN A 61 -3.28 5.65 6.39
C ASN A 61 -3.39 6.19 7.84
N TRP A 62 -3.58 5.31 8.84
CA TRP A 62 -3.61 5.73 10.24
C TRP A 62 -2.23 6.11 10.77
N GLY A 63 -1.17 5.50 10.22
CA GLY A 63 0.21 5.88 10.51
C GLY A 63 0.50 7.30 10.06
N ILE A 64 0.14 7.64 8.82
CA ILE A 64 0.33 8.97 8.25
C ILE A 64 -0.37 10.06 9.08
N LEU A 65 -1.63 9.83 9.48
CA LEU A 65 -2.35 10.75 10.36
C LEU A 65 -1.66 10.95 11.71
N ARG A 66 -1.20 9.86 12.34
CA ARG A 66 -0.48 9.92 13.63
C ARG A 66 0.83 10.69 13.49
N ASP A 67 1.59 10.44 12.44
CA ASP A 67 2.87 11.09 12.20
C ASP A 67 2.68 12.60 12.00
N LEU A 68 1.71 12.99 11.17
CA LEU A 68 1.34 14.39 10.97
C LEU A 68 0.94 15.06 12.28
N THR A 69 0.04 14.45 13.06
CA THR A 69 -0.38 15.01 14.36
C THR A 69 0.77 15.14 15.35
N THR A 70 1.72 14.21 15.34
CA THR A 70 2.89 14.23 16.22
C THR A 70 3.84 15.36 15.84
N VAL A 71 4.13 15.54 14.55
CA VAL A 71 4.96 16.66 14.07
C VAL A 71 4.33 18.00 14.45
N PHE A 72 3.03 18.18 14.21
CA PHE A 72 2.34 19.42 14.60
C PHE A 72 2.33 19.65 16.11
N SER A 73 2.15 18.60 16.91
CA SER A 73 2.22 18.68 18.37
C SER A 73 3.59 19.13 18.85
N GLN A 74 4.67 18.56 18.30
CA GLN A 74 6.05 18.95 18.64
C GLN A 74 6.35 20.41 18.27
N MET A 75 5.85 20.87 17.12
CA MET A 75 5.96 22.27 16.70
C MET A 75 5.20 23.20 17.66
N ALA A 76 3.98 22.83 18.05
CA ALA A 76 3.17 23.60 19.00
C ALA A 76 3.83 23.67 20.39
N ILE A 77 4.39 22.56 20.89
CA ILE A 77 5.12 22.51 22.17
C ILE A 77 6.34 23.42 22.13
N SER A 78 7.13 23.36 21.04
CA SER A 78 8.32 24.20 20.87
C SER A 78 7.95 25.70 20.83
N ALA A 79 6.90 26.06 20.11
CA ALA A 79 6.38 27.43 20.05
C ALA A 79 5.86 27.90 21.41
N ALA A 80 5.14 27.04 22.14
CA ALA A 80 4.66 27.35 23.49
C ALA A 80 5.82 27.55 24.48
N ALA A 81 6.85 26.70 24.43
CA ALA A 81 8.05 26.84 25.26
C ALA A 81 8.76 28.18 24.98
N LEU A 82 8.93 28.55 23.72
CA LEU A 82 9.50 29.84 23.32
C LEU A 82 8.62 31.02 23.77
N ALA A 83 7.30 30.90 23.65
CA ALA A 83 6.36 31.92 24.12
C ALA A 83 6.44 32.15 25.63
N VAL A 84 6.67 31.10 26.42
CA VAL A 84 6.88 31.20 27.88
C VAL A 84 8.19 31.90 28.20
N ILE A 85 9.29 31.54 27.50
CA ILE A 85 10.61 32.16 27.71
C ILE A 85 10.56 33.66 27.37
N THR A 86 9.99 34.03 26.22
CA THR A 86 9.86 35.44 25.80
C THR A 86 8.94 36.24 26.72
N ARG A 87 7.87 35.62 27.26
CA ARG A 87 6.99 36.24 28.25
C ARG A 87 7.67 36.48 29.60
N ASN A 88 8.57 35.59 30.03
CA ASN A 88 9.26 35.71 31.32
C ASN A 88 10.53 36.58 31.24
N GLY A 89 11.22 36.61 30.10
CA GLY A 89 12.40 37.46 29.89
C GLY A 89 12.09 38.93 29.55
N GLY A 90 10.82 39.27 29.32
CA GLY A 90 10.34 40.64 29.10
C GLY A 90 9.90 41.39 30.36
N ARG A 91 10.22 40.89 31.56
CA ARG A 91 9.99 41.56 32.84
C ARG A 91 11.30 41.85 33.56
#